data_AF-A0A9P8Y084-F1
#
_entry.id   AF-A0A9P8Y084-F1
#
_cell.length_a   1.000
_cell.length_b   1.000
_cell.length_c   1.000
_cell.angle_alpha   90.00
_cell.angle_beta   90.00
_cell.angle_gamma   90.00
#
_symmetry.space_group_name_H-M   'P 1'
#
loop_
_entity.id
_entity.type
_entity.pdbx_description
1 polymer ?
#
loop_
_entity_poly.entity_id
_entity_poly.type
_entity_poly.pdbx_seq_one_letter_code
_entity_poly.pdbx_strand_id
1 'polypeptide(L)'
;MWSASMRDALCYYNKAVCRLHARIPASAGGEIETTLLCCLLLAAFELLRGYHRESQVHLHGSAGLLQTWQDSQNGSRGGSLWSPRAYFIREKLGPLFYRMAFQASLFGHVQPTSSSWPKHGPGGATLVAFISDTHDSNKKRITHDDARLRIASPTEARDTLYWLIWHLHLLPEGRHHLLKGAQTQRARAKGQDSFIRGLQQWQDTLFEYLERQSAGGGTSSTMLKLLYAAARVIIPTFTSKDQMAFDNFATQFRDMTDLAEALLFPPPSPQPPSSSARRDDVPCFFSLDMGVLYLLYHVVIRCRVRATRHRALALLWRAPAWREGVWDGAATALMAGRIVALEEQAARRQGAQTGADGEGSFFIPASARVCSVRAETDLENRKVVLRCGWQEDTWCSEELLTW
;
A
#
# COMPACT_ATOMS: atom_id res chain seq x y z
N MET A 1 -24.27 19.18 -7.84
CA MET A 1 -23.98 20.57 -7.43
C MET A 1 -23.12 20.51 -6.18
N TRP A 2 -21.86 20.96 -6.25
CA TRP A 2 -20.93 20.90 -5.12
C TRP A 2 -21.46 21.68 -3.92
N SER A 3 -21.27 21.17 -2.69
CA SER A 3 -21.62 21.89 -1.46
C SER A 3 -20.85 23.21 -1.37
N ALA A 4 -21.37 24.18 -0.62
CA ALA A 4 -20.65 25.44 -0.36
C ALA A 4 -19.25 25.19 0.22
N SER A 5 -19.14 24.24 1.16
CA SER A 5 -17.86 23.83 1.75
C SER A 5 -16.84 23.32 0.73
N MET A 6 -17.29 22.60 -0.31
CA MET A 6 -16.40 22.05 -1.31
C MET A 6 -15.92 23.12 -2.31
N ARG A 7 -16.76 24.11 -2.61
CA ARG A 7 -16.35 25.28 -3.40
C ARG A 7 -15.25 26.07 -2.68
N ASP A 8 -15.40 26.28 -1.38
CA ASP A 8 -14.38 26.97 -0.57
C ASP A 8 -13.08 26.16 -0.51
N ALA A 9 -13.17 24.84 -0.32
CA ALA A 9 -12.01 23.95 -0.33
C ALA A 9 -11.24 24.02 -1.67
N LEU A 10 -11.95 24.02 -2.80
CA LEU A 10 -11.34 24.17 -4.13
C LEU A 10 -10.70 25.56 -4.32
N CYS A 11 -11.27 26.61 -3.74
CA CYS A 11 -10.66 27.94 -3.75
C CYS A 11 -9.30 27.94 -3.03
N TYR A 12 -9.23 27.33 -1.84
CA TYR A 12 -7.97 27.19 -1.10
C TYR A 12 -6.98 26.28 -1.81
N TYR A 13 -7.43 25.19 -2.41
CA TYR A 13 -6.61 24.31 -3.24
C TYR A 13 -5.94 25.09 -4.39
N ASN A 14 -6.72 25.82 -5.18
CA ASN A 14 -6.19 26.61 -6.30
C ASN A 14 -5.21 27.69 -5.82
N LYS A 15 -5.53 28.39 -4.73
CA LYS A 15 -4.61 29.37 -4.10
C LYS A 15 -3.29 28.71 -3.68
N ALA A 16 -3.35 27.52 -3.08
CA ALA A 16 -2.16 26.78 -2.65
C ALA A 16 -1.31 26.36 -3.85
N VAL A 17 -1.91 25.83 -4.92
CA VAL A 17 -1.22 25.47 -6.17
C VAL A 17 -0.53 26.69 -6.80
N CYS A 18 -1.21 27.83 -6.90
CA CYS A 18 -0.61 29.06 -7.45
C CYS A 18 0.59 29.53 -6.62
N ARG A 19 0.48 29.50 -5.28
CA ARG A 19 1.58 29.88 -4.38
C ARG A 19 2.74 28.90 -4.47
N LEU A 20 2.46 27.60 -4.60
CA LEU A 20 3.47 26.56 -4.75
C LEU A 20 4.25 26.75 -6.06
N HIS A 21 3.55 26.97 -7.18
CA HIS A 21 4.16 27.23 -8.48
C HIS A 21 5.04 28.49 -8.49
N ALA A 22 4.61 29.56 -7.83
CA ALA A 22 5.43 30.78 -7.69
C ALA A 22 6.70 30.54 -6.86
N ARG A 23 6.67 29.55 -5.96
CA ARG A 23 7.75 29.27 -5.01
C ARG A 23 8.83 28.34 -5.55
N ILE A 24 8.46 27.34 -6.36
CA ILE A 24 9.40 26.35 -6.91
C ILE A 24 10.60 26.98 -7.64
N PRO A 25 10.42 28.01 -8.51
CA PRO A 25 11.55 28.68 -9.17
C PRO A 25 12.41 29.52 -8.23
N ALA A 26 11.82 30.05 -7.15
CA ALA A 26 12.49 30.93 -6.19
C ALA A 26 13.25 30.18 -5.08
N SER A 27 13.07 28.86 -4.97
CA SER A 27 13.59 28.05 -3.86
C SER A 27 15.01 27.50 -4.05
N ALA A 28 15.94 28.29 -4.58
CA ALA A 28 17.37 27.94 -4.63
C ALA A 28 18.06 27.87 -3.24
N GLY A 29 17.31 27.72 -2.13
CA GLY A 29 17.88 27.55 -0.79
C GLY A 29 16.95 27.70 0.43
N GLY A 30 15.66 28.02 0.26
CA GLY A 30 14.83 28.48 1.40
C GLY A 30 14.07 27.43 2.20
N GLU A 31 13.15 26.67 1.59
CA GLU A 31 12.14 25.88 2.33
C GLU A 31 11.57 24.71 1.51
N ILE A 32 12.43 23.75 1.14
CA ILE A 32 11.95 22.53 0.48
C ILE A 32 10.91 21.78 1.33
N GLU A 33 11.02 21.83 2.65
CA GLU A 33 10.10 21.21 3.61
C GLU A 33 8.66 21.72 3.40
N THR A 34 8.50 23.03 3.25
CA THR A 34 7.19 23.65 3.02
C THR A 34 6.62 23.23 1.66
N THR A 35 7.47 23.20 0.62
CA THR A 35 7.05 22.73 -0.71
C THR A 35 6.60 21.26 -0.67
N LEU A 36 7.33 20.40 0.02
CA LEU A 36 6.98 19.00 0.20
C LEU A 36 5.68 18.83 1.01
N LEU A 37 5.52 19.54 2.12
CA LEU A 37 4.28 19.52 2.89
C LEU A 37 3.09 19.96 2.04
N CYS A 38 3.24 20.99 1.21
CA CYS A 38 2.21 21.40 0.26
C CYS A 38 1.91 20.27 -0.74
N CYS A 39 2.91 19.66 -1.37
CA CYS A 39 2.72 18.53 -2.29
C CYS A 39 1.98 17.36 -1.61
N LEU A 40 2.32 17.04 -0.36
CA LEU A 40 1.65 16.00 0.43
C LEU A 40 0.17 16.32 0.66
N LEU A 41 -0.15 17.56 1.08
CA LEU A 41 -1.52 17.99 1.34
C LEU A 41 -2.35 18.05 0.06
N LEU A 42 -1.77 18.51 -1.05
CA LEU A 42 -2.44 18.53 -2.35
C LEU A 42 -2.70 17.11 -2.85
N ALA A 43 -1.73 16.20 -2.73
CA ALA A 43 -1.93 14.78 -3.04
C ALA A 43 -3.06 14.18 -2.20
N ALA A 44 -3.05 14.41 -0.89
CA ALA A 44 -4.11 13.95 0.02
C ALA A 44 -5.49 14.49 -0.36
N PHE A 45 -5.57 15.76 -0.76
CA PHE A 45 -6.81 16.38 -1.23
C PHE A 45 -7.33 15.75 -2.52
N GLU A 46 -6.44 15.43 -3.47
CA GLU A 46 -6.83 14.73 -4.70
C GLU A 46 -7.29 13.30 -4.41
N LEU A 47 -6.61 12.58 -3.51
CA LEU A 47 -7.05 11.26 -3.04
C LEU A 47 -8.43 11.33 -2.38
N LEU A 48 -8.67 12.33 -1.52
CA LEU A 48 -9.98 12.58 -0.91
C LEU A 48 -11.08 12.85 -1.95
N ARG A 49 -10.74 13.34 -3.13
CA ARG A 49 -11.69 13.54 -4.22
C ARG A 49 -11.80 12.35 -5.17
N GLY A 50 -10.89 11.38 -5.07
CA GLY A 50 -10.79 10.24 -6.00
C GLY A 50 -9.99 10.53 -7.27
N TYR A 51 -9.30 11.68 -7.33
CA TYR A 51 -8.44 12.07 -8.44
C TYR A 51 -7.05 11.42 -8.29
N HIS A 52 -7.00 10.10 -8.50
CA HIS A 52 -5.79 9.31 -8.26
C HIS A 52 -4.62 9.72 -9.17
N ARG A 53 -4.89 10.08 -10.43
CA ARG A 53 -3.86 10.49 -11.40
C ARG A 53 -3.24 11.84 -11.00
N GLU A 54 -4.06 12.76 -10.54
CA GLU A 54 -3.68 14.10 -10.10
C GLU A 54 -2.88 14.02 -8.80
N SER A 55 -3.27 13.14 -7.87
CA SER A 55 -2.45 12.83 -6.70
C SER A 55 -1.06 12.34 -7.10
N GLN A 56 -0.95 11.47 -8.11
CA GLN A 56 0.35 10.96 -8.58
C GLN A 56 1.24 12.05 -9.18
N VAL A 57 0.66 13.07 -9.83
CA VAL A 57 1.42 14.24 -10.32
C VAL A 57 2.13 14.94 -9.16
N HIS A 58 1.44 15.18 -8.04
CA HIS A 58 2.03 15.78 -6.85
C HIS A 58 3.12 14.91 -6.22
N LEU A 59 2.92 13.58 -6.16
CA LEU A 59 3.92 12.64 -5.67
C LEU A 59 5.16 12.63 -6.57
N HIS A 60 5.00 12.64 -7.89
CA HIS A 60 6.13 12.63 -8.81
C HIS A 60 6.92 13.95 -8.77
N GLY A 61 6.24 15.08 -8.75
CA GLY A 61 6.88 16.39 -8.57
C GLY A 61 7.71 16.44 -7.28
N SER A 62 7.18 15.89 -6.18
CA SER A 62 7.90 15.82 -4.91
C SER A 62 9.17 14.94 -4.99
N ALA A 63 9.13 13.85 -5.77
CA ALA A 63 10.29 12.97 -5.96
C ALA A 63 11.45 13.69 -6.65
N GLY A 64 11.17 14.47 -7.71
CA GLY A 64 12.18 15.26 -8.39
C GLY A 64 12.81 16.33 -7.50
N LEU A 65 12.01 16.97 -6.64
CA LEU A 65 12.49 17.93 -5.65
C LEU A 65 13.39 17.27 -4.60
N LEU A 66 12.98 16.12 -4.09
CA LEU A 66 13.73 15.34 -3.11
C LEU A 66 15.09 14.87 -3.67
N GLN A 67 15.12 14.39 -4.92
CA GLN A 67 16.37 14.02 -5.60
C GLN A 67 17.30 15.23 -5.76
N THR A 68 16.79 16.34 -6.32
CA THR A 68 17.59 17.57 -6.52
C THR A 68 18.18 18.06 -5.20
N TRP A 69 17.39 18.02 -4.13
CA TRP A 69 17.86 18.34 -2.80
C TRP A 69 18.96 17.38 -2.34
N GLN A 70 18.77 16.07 -2.47
CA GLN A 70 19.75 15.09 -2.05
C GLN A 70 21.09 15.24 -2.81
N ASP A 71 21.04 15.47 -4.12
CA ASP A 71 22.23 15.70 -4.95
C ASP A 71 23.00 16.96 -4.48
N SER A 72 22.27 18.03 -4.14
CA SER A 72 22.87 19.25 -3.57
C SER A 72 23.54 19.01 -2.20
N GLN A 73 22.98 18.10 -1.39
CA GLN A 73 23.56 17.74 -0.10
C GLN A 73 24.81 16.85 -0.24
N ASN A 74 24.81 15.92 -1.21
CA ASN A 74 25.93 15.01 -1.46
C ASN A 74 27.17 15.72 -2.03
N GLY A 75 26.98 16.79 -2.81
CA GLY A 75 28.08 17.62 -3.32
C GLY A 75 28.75 18.50 -2.25
N SER A 76 28.10 18.72 -1.11
CA SER A 76 28.61 19.51 0.00
C SER A 76 29.42 18.62 0.95
N ARG A 77 30.75 18.77 0.97
CA ARG A 77 31.67 17.98 1.82
C ARG A 77 31.23 17.98 3.28
N GLY A 78 30.63 16.86 3.71
CA GLY A 78 30.48 16.41 5.10
C GLY A 78 29.92 17.44 6.08
N GLY A 79 28.60 17.60 6.15
CA GLY A 79 27.98 18.33 7.26
C GLY A 79 26.46 18.53 7.22
N SER A 80 25.80 18.42 6.06
CA SER A 80 24.41 18.89 5.93
C SER A 80 23.30 17.83 6.11
N LEU A 81 23.58 16.55 5.78
CA LEU A 81 22.61 15.44 5.85
C LEU A 81 22.13 15.11 7.28
N TRP A 82 22.81 15.62 8.30
CA TRP A 82 22.50 15.42 9.72
C TRP A 82 21.90 16.66 10.38
N SER A 83 21.67 17.74 9.62
CA SER A 83 20.95 18.90 10.12
C SER A 83 19.52 18.49 10.54
N PRO A 84 18.93 19.16 11.55
CA PRO A 84 17.54 18.88 11.96
C PRO A 84 16.54 18.96 10.79
N ARG A 85 16.81 19.85 9.82
CA ARG A 85 16.03 20.01 8.58
C ARG A 85 16.14 18.80 7.67
N ALA A 86 17.37 18.35 7.39
CA ALA A 86 17.61 17.13 6.61
C ALA A 86 17.03 15.88 7.28
N TYR A 87 17.12 15.79 8.61
CA TYR A 87 16.51 14.72 9.39
C TYR A 87 14.98 14.73 9.26
N PHE A 88 14.34 15.90 9.37
CA PHE A 88 12.89 16.01 9.21
C PHE A 88 12.43 15.58 7.82
N ILE A 89 13.13 16.00 6.76
CA ILE A 89 12.83 15.58 5.38
C ILE A 89 12.98 14.06 5.25
N ARG A 90 14.10 13.50 5.70
CA ARG A 90 14.43 12.08 5.49
C ARG A 90 13.58 11.14 6.33
N GLU A 91 13.38 11.44 7.61
CA GLU A 91 12.81 10.51 8.58
C GLU A 91 11.33 10.77 8.87
N LYS A 92 10.79 11.94 8.48
CA LYS A 92 9.38 12.28 8.71
C LYS A 92 8.61 12.47 7.40
N LEU A 93 9.12 13.27 6.46
CA LEU A 93 8.42 13.53 5.20
C LEU A 93 8.59 12.40 4.17
N GLY A 94 9.83 11.94 3.95
CA GLY A 94 10.16 10.88 2.99
C GLY A 94 9.28 9.63 3.14
N PRO A 95 9.10 9.08 4.36
CA PRO A 95 8.27 7.90 4.58
C PRO A 95 6.80 8.11 4.22
N LEU A 96 6.26 9.33 4.26
CA LEU A 96 4.87 9.61 3.85
C LEU A 96 4.70 9.46 2.33
N PHE A 97 5.62 10.04 1.55
CA PHE A 97 5.62 9.93 0.09
C PHE A 97 5.79 8.48 -0.37
N TYR A 98 6.74 7.79 0.24
CA TYR A 98 6.97 6.38 0.02
C TYR A 98 5.70 5.55 0.23
N ARG A 99 5.03 5.70 1.38
CA ARG A 99 3.81 4.93 1.70
C ARG A 99 2.68 5.17 0.70
N MET A 100 2.45 6.41 0.29
CA MET A 100 1.45 6.73 -0.73
C MET A 100 1.79 6.14 -2.09
N ALA A 101 3.06 6.21 -2.51
CA ALA A 101 3.51 5.59 -3.76
C ALA A 101 3.39 4.07 -3.70
N PHE A 102 3.69 3.46 -2.55
CA PHE A 102 3.51 2.03 -2.34
C PHE A 102 2.04 1.62 -2.44
N GLN A 103 1.13 2.31 -1.75
CA GLN A 103 -0.31 2.06 -1.88
C GLN A 103 -0.80 2.15 -3.33
N ALA A 104 -0.34 3.16 -4.07
CA ALA A 104 -0.66 3.33 -5.48
C ALA A 104 -0.16 2.16 -6.34
N SER A 105 1.05 1.64 -6.06
CA SER A 105 1.62 0.49 -6.78
C SER A 105 0.83 -0.81 -6.56
N LEU A 106 0.16 -0.95 -5.42
CA LEU A 106 -0.66 -2.11 -5.10
C LEU A 106 -2.07 -2.02 -5.68
N PHE A 107 -2.51 -0.83 -6.09
CA PHE A 107 -3.83 -0.59 -6.66
C PHE A 107 -3.84 -0.92 -8.15
N GLY A 108 -4.72 -1.83 -8.57
CA GLY A 108 -4.93 -2.17 -9.98
C GLY A 108 -3.68 -2.65 -10.75
N HIS A 109 -2.65 -3.15 -10.05
CA HIS A 109 -1.34 -3.54 -10.58
C HIS A 109 -0.78 -2.54 -11.62
N VAL A 110 -0.68 -1.28 -11.21
CA VAL A 110 0.23 -0.33 -11.84
C VAL A 110 1.65 -0.75 -11.47
N GLN A 111 2.34 -1.45 -12.38
CA GLN A 111 3.79 -1.48 -12.31
C GLN A 111 4.31 -0.05 -12.46
N PRO A 112 5.25 0.41 -11.61
CA PRO A 112 5.93 1.70 -11.79
C PRO A 112 6.68 1.84 -13.13
N THR A 113 6.65 0.81 -13.99
CA THR A 113 7.40 0.70 -15.23
C THR A 113 6.55 0.54 -16.50
N SER A 114 5.21 0.67 -16.44
CA SER A 114 4.41 0.73 -17.68
C SER A 114 4.98 1.82 -18.60
N SER A 115 5.37 1.45 -19.81
CA SER A 115 5.90 2.35 -20.86
C SER A 115 4.98 3.53 -21.21
N SER A 116 3.77 3.57 -20.63
CA SER A 116 2.82 4.68 -20.68
C SER A 116 3.10 5.81 -19.68
N TRP A 117 4.03 5.65 -18.72
CA TRP A 117 4.39 6.71 -17.79
C TRP A 117 5.35 7.70 -18.47
N PRO A 118 4.94 8.97 -18.65
CA PRO A 118 5.83 9.94 -19.27
C PRO A 118 7.04 10.15 -18.37
N LYS A 119 8.25 10.03 -18.94
CA LYS A 119 9.53 10.41 -18.31
C LYS A 119 9.64 11.93 -18.14
N HIS A 120 8.59 12.59 -17.65
CA HIS A 120 8.52 14.04 -17.55
C HIS A 120 8.92 14.50 -16.14
N GLY A 121 10.24 14.61 -15.98
CA GLY A 121 10.93 15.29 -14.90
C GLY A 121 12.41 15.38 -15.26
N PRO A 122 13.11 16.50 -15.02
CA PRO A 122 14.51 16.64 -15.38
C PRO A 122 15.33 15.58 -14.61
N GLY A 123 15.89 14.61 -15.35
CA GLY A 123 16.82 13.61 -14.81
C GLY A 123 16.32 12.17 -14.67
N GLY A 124 15.05 11.85 -14.99
CA GLY A 124 14.56 10.46 -14.88
C GLY A 124 14.55 9.92 -13.43
N ALA A 125 14.60 10.82 -12.44
CA ALA A 125 14.60 10.49 -11.03
C ALA A 125 13.24 9.92 -10.61
N THR A 126 13.25 8.70 -10.08
CA THR A 126 12.07 8.07 -9.51
C THR A 126 12.07 8.29 -7.99
N LEU A 127 10.90 8.39 -7.37
CA LEU A 127 10.78 8.40 -5.90
C LEU A 127 11.52 7.19 -5.28
N VAL A 128 11.54 6.09 -6.03
CA VAL A 128 12.33 4.87 -5.82
C VAL A 128 13.83 5.15 -5.60
N ALA A 129 14.47 5.98 -6.42
CA ALA A 129 15.89 6.30 -6.32
C ALA A 129 16.20 7.08 -5.03
N PHE A 130 15.46 8.16 -4.77
CA PHE A 130 15.58 8.95 -3.54
C PHE A 130 15.38 8.09 -2.27
N ILE A 131 14.36 7.24 -2.24
CA ILE A 131 14.07 6.36 -1.09
C ILE A 131 15.18 5.32 -0.90
N SER A 132 15.68 4.73 -1.99
CA SER A 132 16.75 3.74 -1.93
C SER A 132 18.01 4.33 -1.30
N ASP A 133 18.40 5.56 -1.69
CA ASP A 133 19.61 6.21 -1.20
C ASP A 133 19.48 6.78 0.23
N THR A 134 18.31 7.35 0.55
CA THR A 134 18.04 7.83 1.92
C THR A 134 18.01 6.69 2.94
N HIS A 135 17.53 5.51 2.55
CA HIS A 135 17.50 4.35 3.42
C HIS A 135 18.76 3.48 3.36
N ASP A 136 19.61 3.53 2.34
CA ASP A 136 20.95 2.90 2.35
C ASP A 136 21.85 3.51 3.45
N SER A 137 21.61 4.79 3.79
CA SER A 137 22.19 5.45 4.97
C SER A 137 21.70 4.82 6.29
N ASN A 138 20.44 4.37 6.35
CA ASN A 138 19.90 3.60 7.49
C ASN A 138 20.32 2.13 7.45
N LYS A 139 20.62 1.57 6.27
CA LYS A 139 21.19 0.24 6.12
C LYS A 139 22.53 0.16 6.81
N LYS A 140 23.40 1.18 6.73
CA LYS A 140 24.62 1.27 7.56
C LYS A 140 24.34 1.25 9.08
N ARG A 141 23.15 1.65 9.53
CA ARG A 141 22.74 1.60 10.94
C ARG A 141 22.17 0.24 11.36
N ILE A 142 21.66 -0.53 10.40
CA ILE A 142 21.12 -1.89 10.60
C ILE A 142 22.17 -2.98 10.30
N THR A 143 23.18 -2.69 9.46
CA THR A 143 24.19 -3.65 9.02
C THR A 143 25.57 -3.45 9.65
N HIS A 144 25.85 -2.33 10.33
CA HIS A 144 27.17 -2.08 10.93
C HIS A 144 27.24 -2.35 12.44
N ASP A 145 26.10 -2.66 13.06
CA ASP A 145 26.08 -3.34 14.34
C ASP A 145 25.24 -4.60 14.18
N ASP A 146 25.74 -5.73 14.68
CA ASP A 146 24.94 -6.89 15.13
C ASP A 146 23.91 -6.52 16.23
N ALA A 147 23.63 -5.23 16.43
CA ALA A 147 22.58 -4.71 17.27
C ALA A 147 21.25 -5.09 16.64
N ARG A 148 20.69 -6.19 17.17
CA ARG A 148 19.26 -6.56 17.14
C ARG A 148 18.42 -5.35 16.76
N LEU A 149 17.67 -5.46 15.66
CA LEU A 149 16.61 -4.52 15.32
C LEU A 149 15.86 -4.17 16.62
N ARG A 150 15.81 -2.90 17.01
CA ARG A 150 15.07 -2.48 18.21
C ARG A 150 13.86 -1.70 17.76
N ILE A 151 12.68 -2.24 18.05
CA ILE A 151 11.41 -1.51 17.87
C ILE A 151 11.21 -0.65 19.12
N ALA A 152 11.31 0.67 18.98
CA ALA A 152 11.04 1.60 20.09
C ALA A 152 9.57 2.06 20.11
N SER A 153 8.86 2.00 18.98
CA SER A 153 7.46 2.43 18.88
C SER A 153 6.68 1.66 17.80
N PRO A 154 5.33 1.68 17.84
CA PRO A 154 4.52 1.03 16.80
C PRO A 154 4.71 1.67 15.41
N THR A 155 4.94 2.97 15.37
CA THR A 155 5.23 3.72 14.14
C THR A 155 6.52 3.23 13.50
N GLU A 156 7.58 3.07 14.29
CA GLU A 156 8.88 2.58 13.81
C GLU A 156 8.80 1.12 13.31
N ALA A 157 8.08 0.26 14.04
CA ALA A 157 7.83 -1.12 13.61
C ALA A 157 7.16 -1.17 12.23
N ARG A 158 6.09 -0.39 12.07
CA ARG A 158 5.34 -0.28 10.82
C ARG A 158 6.23 0.23 9.69
N ASP A 159 6.99 1.30 9.93
CA ASP A 159 7.81 1.92 8.90
C ASP A 159 8.94 0.97 8.43
N THR A 160 9.52 0.19 9.35
CA THR A 160 10.50 -0.87 9.00
C THR A 160 9.86 -2.01 8.19
N LEU A 161 8.62 -2.38 8.51
CA LEU A 161 7.93 -3.41 7.75
C LEU A 161 7.57 -2.95 6.34
N TYR A 162 7.07 -1.72 6.20
CA TYR A 162 6.89 -1.13 4.88
C TYR A 162 8.22 -1.07 4.12
N TRP A 163 9.32 -0.70 4.78
CA TRP A 163 10.64 -0.72 4.14
C TRP A 163 10.99 -2.09 3.56
N LEU A 164 10.81 -3.18 4.32
CA LEU A 164 11.07 -4.56 3.86
C LEU A 164 10.24 -4.90 2.62
N ILE A 165 8.93 -4.59 2.67
CA ILE A 165 8.01 -4.93 1.58
C ILE A 165 8.34 -4.12 0.31
N TRP A 166 8.65 -2.83 0.44
CA TRP A 166 8.97 -2.00 -0.74
C TRP A 166 10.30 -2.31 -1.38
N HIS A 167 11.35 -2.57 -0.60
CA HIS A 167 12.63 -2.96 -1.19
C HIS A 167 12.51 -4.24 -2.01
N LEU A 168 11.61 -5.14 -1.61
CA LEU A 168 11.22 -6.28 -2.43
C LEU A 168 10.54 -5.85 -3.75
N HIS A 169 9.59 -4.92 -3.70
CA HIS A 169 8.90 -4.36 -4.88
C HIS A 169 9.85 -3.61 -5.84
N LEU A 170 10.97 -3.09 -5.35
CA LEU A 170 12.01 -2.40 -6.12
C LEU A 170 13.15 -3.27 -6.64
N LEU A 171 13.24 -4.53 -6.19
CA LEU A 171 14.16 -5.52 -6.79
C LEU A 171 14.09 -5.65 -8.32
N PRO A 172 12.94 -5.40 -8.99
CA PRO A 172 12.92 -5.31 -10.43
C PRO A 172 13.88 -4.22 -10.95
N GLU A 173 13.75 -2.98 -10.52
CA GLU A 173 14.38 -1.84 -11.21
C GLU A 173 15.91 -1.78 -11.04
N GLY A 174 16.45 -2.20 -9.89
CA GLY A 174 17.86 -1.98 -9.57
C GLY A 174 18.89 -2.82 -10.35
N ARG A 175 18.47 -3.90 -11.04
CA ARG A 175 19.42 -4.82 -11.71
C ARG A 175 18.98 -5.39 -13.06
N HIS A 176 17.78 -5.04 -13.56
CA HIS A 176 17.29 -5.54 -14.85
C HIS A 176 18.20 -5.20 -16.03
N HIS A 177 18.96 -4.11 -15.96
CA HIS A 177 19.87 -3.67 -17.01
C HIS A 177 21.28 -4.32 -16.91
N LEU A 178 21.61 -5.05 -15.84
CA LEU A 178 22.96 -5.58 -15.59
C LEU A 178 23.06 -7.11 -15.61
N LEU A 179 21.95 -7.85 -15.59
CA LEU A 179 21.96 -9.32 -15.46
C LEU A 179 21.07 -10.01 -16.50
N LYS A 180 21.59 -11.07 -17.15
CA LYS A 180 20.85 -11.90 -18.11
C LYS A 180 20.03 -12.99 -17.40
N GLY A 181 18.75 -13.11 -17.76
CA GLY A 181 17.84 -14.25 -17.51
C GLY A 181 18.04 -15.03 -16.19
N ALA A 182 18.76 -16.15 -16.25
CA ALA A 182 18.95 -17.07 -15.12
C ALA A 182 19.75 -16.48 -13.96
N GLN A 183 20.69 -15.55 -14.22
CA GLN A 183 21.44 -14.84 -13.17
C GLN A 183 20.54 -13.86 -12.43
N THR A 184 19.61 -13.22 -13.15
CA THR A 184 18.59 -12.32 -12.58
C THR A 184 17.63 -13.08 -11.68
N GLN A 185 17.20 -14.28 -12.08
CA GLN A 185 16.30 -15.12 -11.28
C GLN A 185 16.97 -15.65 -10.01
N ARG A 186 18.22 -16.13 -10.10
CA ARG A 186 19.00 -16.56 -8.92
C ARG A 186 19.32 -15.40 -7.98
N ALA A 187 19.67 -14.24 -8.51
CA ALA A 187 19.90 -13.04 -7.69
C ALA A 187 18.61 -12.57 -7.01
N ARG A 188 17.46 -12.69 -7.68
CA ARG A 188 16.14 -12.38 -7.13
C ARG A 188 15.75 -13.36 -6.01
N ALA A 189 15.96 -14.66 -6.20
CA ALA A 189 15.74 -15.68 -5.16
C ALA A 189 16.64 -15.47 -3.94
N LYS A 190 17.96 -15.25 -4.16
CA LYS A 190 18.90 -14.97 -3.07
C LYS A 190 18.56 -13.67 -2.32
N GLY A 191 18.10 -12.65 -3.03
CA GLY A 191 17.57 -11.41 -2.44
C GLY A 191 16.33 -11.69 -1.59
N GLN A 192 15.38 -12.45 -2.13
CA GLN A 192 14.15 -12.84 -1.44
C GLN A 192 14.43 -13.61 -0.15
N ASP A 193 15.37 -14.57 -0.14
CA ASP A 193 15.76 -15.29 1.08
C ASP A 193 16.32 -14.36 2.16
N SER A 194 17.04 -13.31 1.76
CA SER A 194 17.51 -12.28 2.69
C SER A 194 16.36 -11.48 3.30
N PHE A 195 15.33 -11.15 2.52
CA PHE A 195 14.14 -10.47 3.02
C PHE A 195 13.28 -11.37 3.91
N ILE A 196 13.16 -12.66 3.59
CA ILE A 196 12.45 -13.63 4.44
C ILE A 196 13.14 -13.75 5.80
N ARG A 197 14.47 -13.89 5.83
CA ARG A 197 15.24 -13.87 7.08
C ARG A 197 15.08 -12.56 7.85
N GLY A 198 15.13 -11.42 7.15
CA GLY A 198 14.89 -10.11 7.75
C GLY A 198 13.48 -9.98 8.35
N LEU A 199 12.46 -10.55 7.69
CA LEU A 199 11.08 -10.57 8.19
C LEU A 199 10.94 -11.46 9.44
N GLN A 200 11.63 -12.59 9.49
CA GLN A 200 11.66 -13.46 10.68
C GLN A 200 12.33 -12.73 11.86
N GLN A 201 13.49 -12.11 11.65
CA GLN A 201 14.14 -11.32 12.68
C GLN A 201 13.27 -10.14 13.17
N TRP A 202 12.55 -9.50 12.24
CA TRP A 202 11.58 -8.45 12.58
C TRP A 202 10.42 -8.98 13.44
N GLN A 203 9.94 -10.20 13.17
CA GLN A 203 8.89 -10.86 13.95
C GLN A 203 9.33 -11.07 15.39
N ASP A 204 10.51 -11.67 15.58
CA ASP A 204 11.05 -11.96 16.91
C ASP A 204 11.15 -10.66 17.73
N THR A 205 11.63 -9.60 17.08
CA THR A 205 11.71 -8.26 17.67
C THR A 205 10.34 -7.69 18.03
N LEU A 206 9.33 -7.87 17.16
CA LEU A 206 7.97 -7.41 17.41
C LEU A 206 7.36 -8.16 18.60
N PHE A 207 7.52 -9.48 18.67
CA PHE A 207 6.99 -10.26 19.78
C PHE A 207 7.63 -9.86 21.10
N GLU A 208 8.96 -9.69 21.15
CA GLU A 208 9.63 -9.15 22.34
C GLU A 208 9.07 -7.76 22.73
N TYR A 209 8.81 -6.89 21.75
CA TYR A 209 8.23 -5.57 21.99
C TYR A 209 6.80 -5.68 22.55
N LEU A 210 5.96 -6.54 21.98
CA LEU A 210 4.59 -6.74 22.41
C LEU A 210 4.49 -7.38 23.80
N GLU A 211 5.38 -8.31 24.14
CA GLU A 211 5.49 -8.90 25.48
C GLU A 211 5.88 -7.84 26.52
N ARG A 212 6.83 -6.96 26.20
CA ARG A 212 7.19 -5.81 27.07
C ARG A 212 6.04 -4.83 27.28
N GLN A 213 5.12 -4.72 26.31
CA GLN A 213 3.98 -3.81 26.31
C GLN A 213 2.73 -4.38 27.02
N SER A 214 2.85 -5.49 27.78
CA SER A 214 1.79 -6.29 28.42
C SER A 214 0.87 -5.55 29.44
N ALA A 215 0.26 -4.42 29.07
CA ALA A 215 -0.84 -3.79 29.80
C ALA A 215 -2.01 -3.36 28.89
N GLY A 216 -1.98 -3.62 27.59
CA GLY A 216 -3.15 -3.39 26.73
C GLY A 216 -2.92 -3.77 25.28
N GLY A 217 -3.63 -4.79 24.80
CA GLY A 217 -3.71 -5.10 23.37
C GLY A 217 -4.42 -3.97 22.62
N GLY A 218 -3.69 -2.91 22.28
CA GLY A 218 -4.22 -1.74 21.59
C GLY A 218 -4.32 -1.94 20.08
N THR A 219 -5.13 -1.10 19.43
CA THR A 219 -5.34 -1.07 17.97
C THR A 219 -4.03 -1.09 17.17
N SER A 220 -2.99 -0.38 17.64
CA SER A 220 -1.68 -0.36 16.98
C SER A 220 -0.98 -1.72 16.98
N SER A 221 -1.10 -2.52 18.06
CA SER A 221 -0.54 -3.87 18.13
C SER A 221 -1.25 -4.80 17.13
N THR A 222 -2.58 -4.75 17.10
CA THR A 222 -3.39 -5.55 16.18
C THR A 222 -3.08 -5.20 14.72
N MET A 223 -2.91 -3.91 14.39
CA MET A 223 -2.49 -3.47 13.05
C MET A 223 -1.10 -4.01 12.68
N LEU A 224 -0.13 -3.98 13.60
CA LEU A 224 1.20 -4.53 13.34
C LEU A 224 1.18 -6.05 13.09
N LYS A 225 0.38 -6.79 13.86
CA LYS A 225 0.17 -8.23 13.63
C LYS A 225 -0.45 -8.49 12.25
N LEU A 226 -1.41 -7.66 11.84
CA LEU A 226 -2.08 -7.78 10.54
C LEU A 226 -1.09 -7.52 9.39
N LEU A 227 -0.33 -6.42 9.46
CA LEU A 227 0.70 -6.09 8.47
C LEU A 227 1.77 -7.20 8.40
N TYR A 228 2.16 -7.75 9.54
CA TYR A 228 3.11 -8.86 9.60
C TYR A 228 2.57 -10.12 8.91
N ALA A 229 1.34 -10.53 9.22
CA ALA A 229 0.70 -11.67 8.59
C ALA A 229 0.63 -11.49 7.07
N ALA A 230 0.33 -10.27 6.59
CA ALA A 230 0.37 -9.93 5.18
C ALA A 230 1.78 -10.07 4.58
N ALA A 231 2.82 -9.56 5.26
CA ALA A 231 4.20 -9.67 4.80
C ALA A 231 4.67 -11.12 4.67
N ARG A 232 4.22 -12.02 5.56
CA ARG A 232 4.50 -13.46 5.46
C ARG A 232 3.92 -14.12 4.21
N VAL A 233 2.88 -13.53 3.63
CA VAL A 233 2.31 -13.99 2.35
C VAL A 233 3.00 -13.28 1.19
N ILE A 234 3.06 -11.95 1.22
CA ILE A 234 3.55 -11.11 0.12
C ILE A 234 5.03 -11.40 -0.18
N ILE A 235 5.90 -11.50 0.84
CA ILE A 235 7.34 -11.63 0.60
C ILE A 235 7.70 -12.97 -0.05
N PRO A 236 7.25 -14.15 0.43
CA PRO A 236 7.52 -15.42 -0.22
C PRO A 236 6.86 -15.60 -1.60
N THR A 237 5.72 -14.95 -1.84
CA THR A 237 4.98 -15.09 -3.10
C THR A 237 5.35 -14.05 -4.15
N PHE A 238 6.17 -13.04 -3.81
CA PHE A 238 6.47 -11.89 -4.68
C PHE A 238 7.07 -12.24 -6.05
N THR A 239 7.79 -13.35 -6.14
CA THR A 239 8.44 -13.80 -7.38
C THR A 239 7.66 -14.92 -8.08
N SER A 240 6.64 -15.44 -7.41
CA SER A 240 5.81 -16.52 -7.93
C SER A 240 4.81 -15.97 -8.94
N LYS A 241 4.81 -16.56 -10.13
CA LYS A 241 3.72 -16.41 -11.10
C LYS A 241 2.59 -17.40 -10.86
N ASP A 242 2.87 -18.44 -10.08
CA ASP A 242 1.89 -19.47 -9.76
C ASP A 242 0.92 -18.96 -8.68
N GLN A 243 -0.35 -18.84 -9.08
CA GLN A 243 -1.45 -18.45 -8.18
C GLN A 243 -1.76 -19.52 -7.13
N MET A 244 -1.30 -20.76 -7.32
CA MET A 244 -1.49 -21.85 -6.35
C MET A 244 -0.49 -21.74 -5.19
N ALA A 245 0.60 -21.00 -5.36
CA ALA A 245 1.58 -20.76 -4.30
C ALA A 245 0.95 -20.14 -3.04
N PHE A 246 -0.19 -19.44 -3.18
CA PHE A 246 -0.93 -18.83 -2.07
C PHE A 246 -1.62 -19.85 -1.15
N ASP A 247 -1.85 -21.09 -1.58
CA ASP A 247 -2.56 -22.08 -0.75
C ASP A 247 -1.77 -22.50 0.49
N ASN A 248 -0.44 -22.40 0.42
CA ASN A 248 0.46 -22.62 1.54
C ASN A 248 0.22 -21.62 2.69
N PHE A 249 -0.59 -20.58 2.47
CA PHE A 249 -0.83 -19.49 3.39
C PHE A 249 -2.28 -19.40 3.92
N ALA A 250 -3.05 -20.50 3.84
CA ALA A 250 -4.45 -20.53 4.26
C ALA A 250 -4.67 -20.10 5.73
N THR A 251 -3.73 -20.43 6.64
CA THR A 251 -3.79 -20.01 8.04
C THR A 251 -3.54 -18.52 8.19
N GLN A 252 -2.53 -17.97 7.52
CA GLN A 252 -2.23 -16.53 7.54
C GLN A 252 -3.38 -15.71 6.99
N PHE A 253 -4.06 -16.16 5.92
CA PHE A 253 -5.26 -15.47 5.42
C PHE A 253 -6.41 -15.45 6.44
N ARG A 254 -6.56 -16.50 7.24
CA ARG A 254 -7.56 -16.55 8.31
C ARG A 254 -7.22 -15.56 9.41
N ASP A 255 -5.96 -15.58 9.88
CA ASP A 255 -5.45 -14.65 10.88
C ASP A 255 -5.60 -13.20 10.43
N MET A 256 -5.28 -12.90 9.17
CA MET A 256 -5.48 -11.57 8.59
C MET A 256 -6.95 -11.15 8.63
N THR A 257 -7.87 -12.06 8.33
CA THR A 257 -9.32 -11.79 8.36
C THR A 257 -9.81 -11.52 9.78
N ASP A 258 -9.34 -12.29 10.76
CA ASP A 258 -9.68 -12.13 12.18
C ASP A 258 -9.17 -10.79 12.74
N LEU A 259 -7.90 -10.46 12.47
CA LEU A 259 -7.29 -9.20 12.90
C LEU A 259 -7.95 -7.98 12.24
N ALA A 260 -8.29 -8.09 10.95
CA ALA A 260 -8.99 -7.05 10.21
C ALA A 260 -10.40 -6.79 10.78
N GLU A 261 -11.14 -7.85 11.12
CA GLU A 261 -12.46 -7.72 11.74
C GLU A 261 -12.36 -6.99 13.09
N ALA A 262 -11.40 -7.36 13.93
CA ALA A 262 -11.18 -6.71 15.22
C ALA A 262 -10.81 -5.22 15.10
N LEU A 263 -10.12 -4.82 14.02
CA LEU A 263 -9.75 -3.44 13.75
C LEU A 263 -10.91 -2.60 13.20
N LEU A 264 -11.70 -3.16 12.28
CA LEU A 264 -12.83 -2.46 11.66
C LEU A 264 -14.05 -2.36 12.58
N PHE A 265 -14.28 -3.43 13.36
CA PHE A 265 -15.48 -3.59 14.18
C PHE A 265 -15.08 -4.00 15.60
N PRO A 266 -14.40 -3.10 16.35
CA PRO A 266 -14.02 -3.39 17.72
C PRO A 266 -15.27 -3.67 18.57
N PRO A 267 -15.19 -4.60 19.54
CA PRO A 267 -16.31 -4.87 20.42
C PRO A 267 -16.71 -3.59 21.19
N PRO A 268 -18.00 -3.41 21.49
CA PRO A 268 -18.47 -2.23 22.21
C PRO A 268 -17.73 -2.09 23.53
N SER A 269 -17.13 -0.91 23.75
CA SER A 269 -16.46 -0.60 25.00
C SER A 269 -17.47 -0.62 26.15
N PRO A 270 -17.14 -1.19 27.32
CA PRO A 270 -17.99 -1.12 28.50
C PRO A 270 -18.15 0.29 29.07
N GLN A 271 -17.45 1.30 28.53
CA GLN A 271 -17.61 2.69 28.94
C GLN A 271 -18.82 3.34 28.24
N PRO A 272 -19.63 4.14 28.96
CA PRO A 272 -20.79 4.81 28.38
C PRO A 272 -20.35 5.73 27.22
N PRO A 273 -21.12 5.79 26.13
CA PRO A 273 -20.78 6.65 25.00
C PRO A 273 -20.69 8.10 25.48
N SER A 274 -19.54 8.75 25.23
CA SER A 274 -19.40 10.18 25.44
C SER A 274 -20.43 10.91 24.59
N SER A 275 -21.17 11.82 25.22
CA SER A 275 -22.41 12.43 24.73
C SER A 275 -22.26 13.43 23.56
N SER A 276 -21.20 13.32 22.75
CA SER A 276 -20.89 14.28 21.69
C SER A 276 -21.04 13.75 20.25
N ALA A 277 -21.26 12.45 20.05
CA ALA A 277 -21.51 11.91 18.71
C ALA A 277 -23.00 12.03 18.36
N ARG A 278 -23.34 12.90 17.40
CA ARG A 278 -24.68 12.97 16.81
C ARG A 278 -24.96 11.64 16.09
N ARG A 279 -26.16 11.09 16.27
CA ARG A 279 -26.58 9.78 15.73
C ARG A 279 -26.55 9.65 14.20
N ASP A 280 -26.41 10.76 13.47
CA ASP A 280 -26.52 10.80 12.00
C ASP A 280 -25.21 11.04 11.25
N ASP A 281 -24.09 11.31 11.94
CA ASP A 281 -22.78 11.43 11.28
C ASP A 281 -22.16 10.04 11.12
N VAL A 282 -22.37 9.40 9.97
CA VAL A 282 -21.54 8.25 9.58
C VAL A 282 -20.10 8.77 9.48
N PRO A 283 -19.17 8.34 10.35
CA PRO A 283 -17.82 8.89 10.32
C PRO A 283 -17.16 8.48 9.00
N CYS A 284 -16.80 9.48 8.18
CA CYS A 284 -15.93 9.27 7.04
C CYS A 284 -14.51 9.08 7.58
N PHE A 285 -13.99 7.86 7.51
CA PHE A 285 -12.64 7.55 7.98
C PHE A 285 -11.67 7.69 6.80
N PHE A 286 -10.87 8.75 6.77
CA PHE A 286 -9.78 8.89 5.81
C PHE A 286 -8.42 8.77 6.50
N SER A 287 -7.55 7.94 5.93
CA SER A 287 -6.16 7.77 6.34
C SER A 287 -5.26 7.79 5.10
N LEU A 288 -4.09 8.43 5.19
CA LEU A 288 -3.03 8.32 4.18
C LEU A 288 -2.18 7.07 4.38
N ASP A 289 -2.34 6.37 5.49
CA ASP A 289 -1.65 5.13 5.81
C ASP A 289 -2.38 3.91 5.24
N MET A 290 -1.62 2.87 4.91
CA MET A 290 -2.19 1.63 4.38
C MET A 290 -2.73 0.85 5.57
N GLY A 291 -4.04 0.65 5.59
CA GLY A 291 -4.72 0.00 6.68
C GLY A 291 -5.26 -1.36 6.27
N VAL A 292 -6.53 -1.57 6.59
CA VAL A 292 -7.20 -2.86 6.52
C VAL A 292 -7.74 -3.15 5.12
N LEU A 293 -8.10 -2.13 4.34
CA LEU A 293 -8.83 -2.30 3.07
C LEU A 293 -8.01 -3.07 2.04
N TYR A 294 -6.76 -2.65 1.80
CA TYR A 294 -5.88 -3.35 0.87
C TYR A 294 -5.61 -4.79 1.32
N LEU A 295 -5.42 -5.00 2.62
CA LEU A 295 -5.07 -6.32 3.16
C LEU A 295 -6.25 -7.30 3.05
N LEU A 296 -7.47 -6.84 3.32
CA LEU A 296 -8.67 -7.62 3.04
C LEU A 296 -8.87 -7.87 1.56
N TYR A 297 -8.68 -6.86 0.71
CA TYR A 297 -8.71 -7.04 -0.74
C TYR A 297 -7.73 -8.15 -1.18
N HIS A 298 -6.50 -8.11 -0.67
CA HIS A 298 -5.49 -9.13 -0.95
C HIS A 298 -5.94 -10.53 -0.52
N VAL A 299 -6.54 -10.69 0.67
CA VAL A 299 -7.14 -11.96 1.11
C VAL A 299 -8.20 -12.42 0.10
N VAL A 300 -9.12 -11.54 -0.28
CA VAL A 300 -10.24 -11.87 -1.17
C VAL A 300 -9.74 -12.36 -2.53
N ILE A 301 -8.78 -11.64 -3.13
CA ILE A 301 -8.32 -11.97 -4.47
C ILE A 301 -7.27 -13.08 -4.50
N ARG A 302 -6.57 -13.41 -3.40
CA ARG A 302 -5.50 -14.44 -3.38
C ARG A 302 -5.90 -15.75 -2.70
N CYS A 303 -6.73 -15.71 -1.65
CA CYS A 303 -7.12 -16.91 -0.92
C CYS A 303 -8.14 -17.75 -1.71
N ARG A 304 -7.82 -19.02 -1.98
CA ARG A 304 -8.73 -19.92 -2.72
C ARG A 304 -9.78 -20.60 -1.84
N VAL A 305 -9.60 -20.60 -0.50
CA VAL A 305 -10.56 -21.13 0.46
C VAL A 305 -11.81 -20.26 0.47
N ARG A 306 -12.95 -20.79 -0.01
CA ARG A 306 -14.21 -20.04 -0.15
C ARG A 306 -14.62 -19.35 1.15
N ALA A 307 -14.62 -20.07 2.27
CA ALA A 307 -15.08 -19.53 3.55
C ALA A 307 -14.29 -18.27 3.98
N THR A 308 -12.96 -18.35 3.99
CA THR A 308 -12.08 -17.22 4.38
C THR A 308 -12.24 -16.03 3.44
N ARG A 309 -12.21 -16.28 2.12
CA ARG A 309 -12.36 -15.26 1.09
C ARG A 309 -13.71 -14.54 1.16
N HIS A 310 -14.81 -15.28 1.30
CA HIS A 310 -16.15 -14.68 1.41
C HIS A 310 -16.33 -13.89 2.70
N ARG A 311 -15.73 -14.36 3.81
CA ARG A 311 -15.72 -13.61 5.06
C ARG A 311 -14.95 -12.30 4.91
N ALA A 312 -13.76 -12.32 4.31
CA ALA A 312 -13.00 -11.09 4.03
C ALA A 312 -13.77 -10.13 3.11
N LEU A 313 -14.47 -10.66 2.10
CA LEU A 313 -15.32 -9.86 1.21
C LEU A 313 -16.50 -9.22 1.98
N ALA A 314 -17.13 -9.96 2.89
CA ALA A 314 -18.20 -9.44 3.73
C ALA A 314 -17.71 -8.30 4.65
N LEU A 315 -16.48 -8.37 5.16
CA LEU A 315 -15.87 -7.28 5.93
C LEU A 315 -15.68 -6.01 5.08
N LEU A 316 -15.23 -6.13 3.83
CA LEU A 316 -15.14 -5.00 2.91
C LEU A 316 -16.52 -4.34 2.68
N TRP A 317 -17.56 -5.14 2.46
CA TRP A 317 -18.93 -4.63 2.29
C TRP A 317 -19.48 -3.91 3.54
N ARG A 318 -18.99 -4.25 4.73
CA ARG A 318 -19.34 -3.60 5.99
C ARG A 318 -18.54 -2.32 6.26
N ALA A 319 -17.54 -2.00 5.43
CA ALA A 319 -16.67 -0.84 5.59
C ALA A 319 -16.76 0.18 4.42
N PRO A 320 -17.95 0.51 3.87
CA PRO A 320 -18.05 1.32 2.65
C PRO A 320 -17.61 2.79 2.83
N ALA A 321 -17.63 3.30 4.06
CA ALA A 321 -17.22 4.68 4.39
C ALA A 321 -15.72 4.83 4.71
N TRP A 322 -14.96 3.73 4.71
CA TRP A 322 -13.53 3.73 5.01
C TRP A 322 -12.72 4.07 3.77
N ARG A 323 -11.68 4.89 3.92
CA ARG A 323 -10.81 5.35 2.85
C ARG A 323 -9.35 5.39 3.30
N GLU A 324 -8.49 4.66 2.59
CA GLU A 324 -7.07 4.47 2.91
C GLU A 324 -6.23 4.84 1.67
N GLY A 325 -5.88 6.12 1.54
CA GLY A 325 -5.21 6.67 0.38
C GLY A 325 -6.04 6.47 -0.90
N VAL A 326 -5.53 5.63 -1.81
CA VAL A 326 -6.21 5.25 -3.06
C VAL A 326 -7.30 4.18 -2.89
N TRP A 327 -7.39 3.56 -1.71
CA TRP A 327 -8.33 2.48 -1.43
C TRP A 327 -9.61 3.05 -0.84
N ASP A 328 -10.70 3.01 -1.60
CA ASP A 328 -12.04 3.33 -1.13
C ASP A 328 -12.79 2.05 -0.78
N GLY A 329 -13.45 2.00 0.38
CA GLY A 329 -14.08 0.78 0.90
C GLY A 329 -15.18 0.23 -0.02
N ALA A 330 -16.06 1.10 -0.53
CA ALA A 330 -17.15 0.70 -1.41
C ALA A 330 -16.63 0.24 -2.78
N ALA A 331 -15.72 1.02 -3.39
CA ALA A 331 -15.09 0.65 -4.66
C ALA A 331 -14.32 -0.68 -4.53
N THR A 332 -13.58 -0.86 -3.42
CA THR A 332 -12.78 -2.06 -3.15
C THR A 332 -13.66 -3.30 -2.97
N ALA A 333 -14.76 -3.19 -2.21
CA ALA A 333 -15.73 -4.27 -2.04
C ALA A 333 -16.36 -4.68 -3.37
N LEU A 334 -16.73 -3.70 -4.20
CA LEU A 334 -17.34 -3.91 -5.51
C LEU A 334 -16.38 -4.63 -6.47
N MET A 335 -15.14 -4.15 -6.58
CA MET A 335 -14.10 -4.79 -7.39
C MET A 335 -13.81 -6.22 -6.93
N ALA A 336 -13.56 -6.41 -5.64
CA ALA A 336 -13.24 -7.70 -5.06
C ALA A 336 -14.39 -8.70 -5.27
N GLY A 337 -15.63 -8.26 -5.03
CA GLY A 337 -16.82 -9.06 -5.27
C GLY A 337 -16.98 -9.47 -6.73
N ARG A 338 -16.67 -8.56 -7.66
CA ARG A 338 -16.74 -8.89 -9.09
C ARG A 338 -15.69 -9.91 -9.49
N ILE A 339 -14.46 -9.80 -9.01
CA ILE A 339 -13.39 -10.78 -9.25
C ILE A 339 -13.81 -12.15 -8.74
N VAL A 340 -14.32 -12.24 -7.49
CA VAL A 340 -14.82 -13.51 -6.93
C VAL A 340 -15.95 -14.09 -7.78
N ALA A 341 -16.89 -13.26 -8.22
CA ALA A 341 -17.99 -13.72 -9.06
C ALA A 341 -17.50 -14.29 -10.40
N LEU A 342 -16.54 -13.63 -11.05
CA LEU A 342 -15.94 -14.10 -12.31
C LEU A 342 -15.24 -15.46 -12.13
N GLU A 343 -14.43 -15.61 -11.08
CA GLU A 343 -13.75 -16.86 -10.78
C GLU A 343 -14.72 -17.99 -10.47
N GLU A 344 -15.75 -17.74 -9.66
CA GLU A 344 -16.75 -18.74 -9.32
C GLU A 344 -17.62 -19.16 -10.51
N GLN A 345 -17.98 -18.21 -11.38
CA GLN A 345 -18.68 -18.53 -12.61
C GLN A 345 -17.81 -19.36 -13.55
N ALA A 346 -16.53 -19.02 -13.70
CA ALA A 346 -15.59 -19.81 -14.49
C ALA A 346 -15.44 -21.23 -13.94
N ALA A 347 -15.32 -21.38 -12.62
CA ALA A 347 -15.26 -22.69 -11.96
C ALA A 347 -16.52 -23.53 -12.24
N ARG A 348 -17.73 -22.94 -12.10
CA ARG A 348 -19.01 -23.63 -12.39
C ARG A 348 -19.11 -24.09 -13.85
N ARG A 349 -18.70 -23.24 -14.81
CA ARG A 349 -18.70 -23.59 -16.25
C ARG A 349 -17.77 -24.77 -16.56
N GLN A 350 -16.69 -24.92 -15.80
CA GLN A 350 -15.73 -26.01 -15.95
C GLN A 350 -16.19 -27.30 -15.27
N GLY A 351 -17.44 -27.34 -14.76
CA GLY A 351 -17.98 -28.52 -14.09
C GLY A 351 -17.35 -28.76 -12.71
N ALA A 352 -16.69 -27.76 -12.11
CA ALA A 352 -16.30 -27.84 -10.71
C ALA A 352 -17.58 -28.01 -9.90
N GLN A 353 -17.82 -29.23 -9.43
CA GLN A 353 -18.94 -29.52 -8.56
C GLN A 353 -18.78 -28.63 -7.32
N THR A 354 -19.89 -28.10 -6.81
CA THR A 354 -19.99 -27.69 -5.40
C THR A 354 -19.84 -28.96 -4.56
N GLY A 355 -18.62 -29.50 -4.54
CA GLY A 355 -18.26 -30.75 -3.93
C GLY A 355 -18.17 -30.56 -2.44
N ALA A 356 -19.13 -31.17 -1.75
CA ALA A 356 -18.93 -31.67 -0.41
C ALA A 356 -17.84 -32.75 -0.47
N ASP A 357 -16.58 -32.32 -0.57
CA ASP A 357 -15.49 -33.06 0.04
C ASP A 357 -15.88 -33.20 1.52
N GLY A 358 -15.49 -34.25 2.25
CA GLY A 358 -15.96 -34.49 3.63
C GLY A 358 -15.79 -33.36 4.66
N GLU A 359 -15.21 -32.21 4.28
CA GLU A 359 -15.11 -30.95 5.05
C GLU A 359 -15.86 -29.73 4.42
N GLY A 360 -16.55 -29.87 3.29
CA GLY A 360 -17.42 -28.83 2.70
C GLY A 360 -16.72 -27.62 2.08
N SER A 361 -15.41 -27.68 1.78
CA SER A 361 -14.68 -26.52 1.28
C SER A 361 -14.64 -26.43 -0.25
N PHE A 362 -15.52 -25.62 -0.85
CA PHE A 362 -15.45 -25.28 -2.27
C PHE A 362 -14.16 -24.53 -2.60
N PHE A 363 -13.47 -24.97 -3.65
CA PHE A 363 -12.17 -24.46 -4.05
C PHE A 363 -12.15 -23.97 -5.50
N ILE A 364 -11.46 -22.86 -5.78
CA ILE A 364 -11.35 -22.33 -7.15
C ILE A 364 -10.22 -23.05 -7.89
N PRO A 365 -10.50 -23.76 -9.00
CA PRO A 365 -9.46 -24.41 -9.78
C PRO A 365 -8.52 -23.39 -10.43
N ALA A 366 -7.27 -23.79 -10.70
CA ALA A 366 -6.24 -22.92 -11.28
C ALA A 366 -6.72 -22.23 -12.57
N SER A 367 -7.39 -22.98 -13.44
CA SER A 367 -7.97 -22.54 -14.72
C SER A 367 -9.09 -21.50 -14.60
N ALA A 368 -9.68 -21.32 -13.41
CA ALA A 368 -10.72 -20.33 -13.17
C ALA A 368 -10.19 -19.05 -12.51
N ARG A 369 -8.93 -19.02 -12.10
CA ARG A 369 -8.33 -17.89 -11.36
C ARG A 369 -8.06 -16.71 -12.27
N VAL A 370 -8.45 -15.53 -11.80
CA VAL A 370 -8.06 -14.27 -12.44
C VAL A 370 -6.61 -13.98 -12.05
N CYS A 371 -5.73 -13.85 -13.04
CA CYS A 371 -4.31 -13.61 -12.81
C CYS A 371 -3.91 -12.14 -12.95
N SER A 372 -4.66 -11.37 -13.74
CA SER A 372 -4.39 -9.98 -14.06
C SER A 372 -5.61 -9.12 -13.75
N VAL A 373 -5.43 -8.04 -12.99
CA VAL A 373 -6.49 -7.10 -12.62
C VAL A 373 -5.97 -5.69 -12.83
N ARG A 374 -6.74 -4.86 -13.54
CA ARG A 374 -6.53 -3.41 -13.62
C ARG A 374 -7.83 -2.70 -13.29
N ALA A 375 -7.72 -1.65 -12.49
CA ALA A 375 -8.87 -0.87 -12.07
C ALA A 375 -8.59 0.63 -12.22
N GLU A 376 -9.57 1.35 -12.76
CA GLU A 376 -9.58 2.81 -12.79
C GLU A 376 -10.83 3.29 -12.07
N THR A 377 -10.65 4.11 -11.04
CA THR A 377 -11.73 4.53 -10.15
C THR A 377 -12.00 6.02 -10.30
N ASP A 378 -13.28 6.35 -10.38
CA ASP A 378 -13.82 7.70 -10.34
C ASP A 378 -14.78 7.74 -9.15
N LEU A 379 -14.28 8.15 -7.98
CA LEU A 379 -15.06 8.19 -6.75
C LEU A 379 -16.12 9.28 -6.77
N GLU A 380 -15.90 10.36 -7.53
CA GLU A 380 -16.86 11.46 -7.65
C GLU A 380 -18.14 10.97 -8.33
N ASN A 381 -18.02 10.19 -9.40
CA ASN A 381 -19.15 9.60 -10.11
C ASN A 381 -19.49 8.18 -9.65
N ARG A 382 -18.83 7.68 -8.60
CA ARG A 382 -18.98 6.31 -8.06
C ARG A 382 -18.90 5.24 -9.15
N LYS A 383 -17.82 5.31 -9.93
CA LYS A 383 -17.54 4.42 -11.06
C LYS A 383 -16.20 3.74 -10.88
N VAL A 384 -16.13 2.48 -11.28
CA VAL A 384 -14.88 1.74 -11.46
C VAL A 384 -14.92 1.07 -12.82
N VAL A 385 -13.90 1.31 -13.65
CA VAL A 385 -13.62 0.50 -14.83
C VAL A 385 -12.70 -0.63 -14.39
N LEU A 386 -13.21 -1.85 -14.35
CA LEU A 386 -12.49 -3.05 -13.96
C LEU A 386 -12.14 -3.87 -15.20
N ARG A 387 -10.87 -4.25 -15.33
CA ARG A 387 -10.36 -5.16 -16.36
C ARG A 387 -9.77 -6.39 -15.70
N CYS A 388 -10.17 -7.57 -16.16
CA CYS A 388 -9.66 -8.85 -15.65
C CYS A 388 -9.17 -9.77 -16.78
N GLY A 389 -8.10 -10.52 -16.49
CA GLY A 389 -7.48 -11.49 -17.39
C GLY A 389 -7.19 -12.82 -16.70
N TRP A 390 -7.30 -13.92 -17.46
CA TRP A 390 -6.96 -15.29 -17.03
C TRP A 390 -5.58 -15.74 -17.54
N GLN A 391 -4.92 -14.90 -18.33
CA GLN A 391 -3.52 -15.05 -18.75
C GLN A 391 -2.77 -13.72 -18.54
N GLU A 392 -1.44 -13.78 -18.38
CA GLU A 392 -0.61 -12.57 -18.28
C GLU A 392 -0.83 -11.68 -19.52
N ASP A 393 -0.97 -10.37 -19.29
CA ASP A 393 -1.15 -9.33 -20.32
C ASP A 393 -2.30 -9.52 -21.32
N THR A 394 -3.22 -10.45 -21.05
CA THR A 394 -4.40 -10.71 -21.88
C THR A 394 -5.67 -10.32 -21.14
N TRP A 395 -6.33 -9.25 -21.60
CA TRP A 395 -7.56 -8.74 -20.99
C TRP A 395 -8.77 -9.41 -21.63
N CYS A 396 -9.51 -10.19 -20.84
CA CYS A 396 -10.66 -10.96 -21.33
C CYS A 396 -12.00 -10.30 -20.96
N SER A 397 -12.00 -9.38 -19.99
CA SER A 397 -13.18 -8.65 -19.55
C SER A 397 -12.81 -7.21 -19.24
N GLU A 398 -13.67 -6.28 -19.67
CA GLU A 398 -13.66 -4.87 -19.28
C GLU A 398 -15.10 -4.51 -18.92
N GLU A 399 -15.29 -4.01 -17.71
CA GLU A 399 -16.63 -3.73 -17.17
C GLU A 399 -16.64 -2.41 -16.41
N LEU A 400 -17.71 -1.64 -16.62
CA LEU A 400 -18.01 -0.46 -15.82
C LEU A 400 -18.90 -0.88 -14.64
N LEU A 401 -18.39 -0.71 -13.43
CA LEU A 401 -19.09 -0.98 -12.17
C LEU A 401 -19.49 0.35 -11.52
N THR A 402 -20.68 0.40 -10.92
CA THR A 402 -21.24 1.60 -10.27
C THR A 402 -21.85 1.26 -8.91
N TRP A 403 -21.83 2.21 -7.96
CA TRP A 403 -22.44 2.06 -6.63
C TRP A 403 -23.08 3.33 -6.07
#